data_AF-Q9S1V7-F1
#
_entry.id   AF-Q9S1V7-F1
#
_cell.length_a   1.000
_cell.length_b   1.000
_cell.length_c   1.000
_cell.angle_alpha   90.00
_cell.angle_beta   90.00
_cell.angle_gamma   90.00
#
_symmetry.space_group_name_H-M   'P 1'
#
loop_
_entity.id
_entity.type
_entity.pdbx_description
1 polymer ?
#
loop_
_entity_poly.entity_id
_entity_poly.type
_entity_poly.pdbx_seq_one_letter_code
_entity_poly.pdbx_strand_id
1 'polypeptide(L)'
;MLDRTSAALRQLKHAYKQVETIAALITSKNPKFSHIAANRPVQGLVVTREPFHTANAPFQKEMQPNTDTPVTVCSVAELEHLVALRDPSVSQLLGERLADPLASTYSLDIAFRGRNLARNAILDAGWDSYPWKWHADLCRGAAADPRVA
;
A
#
# COMPACT_ATOMS: atom_id res chain seq x y z
N MET A 1 -1.05 17.64 23.92
CA MET A 1 -0.97 16.22 23.51
C MET A 1 -2.29 15.70 22.92
N LEU A 2 -3.47 16.12 23.44
CA LEU A 2 -4.81 15.78 22.92
C LEU A 2 -5.15 16.30 21.50
N ASP A 3 -4.45 17.33 21.02
CA ASP A 3 -4.75 17.96 19.72
C ASP A 3 -4.19 17.21 18.50
N ARG A 4 -3.10 16.45 18.69
CA ARG A 4 -2.49 15.67 17.60
C ARG A 4 -3.29 14.39 17.30
N THR A 5 -3.86 13.76 18.32
CA THR A 5 -4.73 12.59 18.15
C THR A 5 -6.04 12.96 17.44
N SER A 6 -6.61 14.13 17.74
CA SER A 6 -7.81 14.61 17.05
C SER A 6 -7.57 14.90 15.56
N ALA A 7 -6.40 15.46 15.21
CA ALA A 7 -6.00 15.72 13.83
C ALA A 7 -5.80 14.42 13.03
N ALA A 8 -5.13 13.42 13.61
CA ALA A 8 -4.91 12.12 12.98
C ALA A 8 -6.24 11.39 12.71
N LEU A 9 -7.16 11.37 13.69
CA LEU A 9 -8.49 10.78 13.52
C LEU A 9 -9.31 11.51 12.45
N ARG A 10 -9.20 12.84 12.37
CA ARG A 10 -9.87 13.64 11.32
C ARG A 10 -9.33 13.31 9.93
N GLN A 11 -8.00 13.17 9.79
CA GLN A 11 -7.37 12.76 8.52
C GLN A 11 -7.78 11.35 8.12
N LEU A 12 -7.83 10.42 9.07
CA LEU A 12 -8.29 9.06 8.83
C LEU A 12 -9.74 9.06 8.33
N LYS A 13 -10.64 9.75 9.03
CA LYS A 13 -12.04 9.89 8.61
C LYS A 13 -12.18 10.48 7.19
N HIS A 14 -11.36 11.46 6.86
CA HIS A 14 -11.32 12.04 5.52
C HIS A 14 -10.87 11.02 4.45
N ALA A 15 -9.84 10.21 4.75
CA ALA A 15 -9.36 9.18 3.84
C ALA A 15 -10.43 8.11 3.56
N TYR A 16 -11.18 7.66 4.58
CA TYR A 16 -12.31 6.74 4.39
C TYR A 16 -13.37 7.33 3.46
N LYS A 17 -13.72 8.62 3.66
CA LYS A 17 -14.67 9.31 2.78
C LYS A 17 -14.17 9.38 1.33
N GLN A 18 -12.86 9.60 1.13
CA GLN A 18 -12.27 9.61 -0.22
C GLN A 18 -12.40 8.25 -0.89
N VAL A 19 -12.09 7.16 -0.19
CA VAL A 19 -12.25 5.80 -0.71
C VAL A 19 -13.69 5.57 -1.13
N GLU A 20 -14.64 5.81 -0.24
CA GLU A 20 -16.07 5.56 -0.49
C GLU A 20 -16.58 6.37 -1.69
N THR A 21 -16.18 7.65 -1.77
CA THR A 21 -16.55 8.52 -2.89
C THR A 21 -16.02 7.98 -4.23
N ILE A 22 -14.75 7.53 -4.26
CA ILE A 22 -14.13 7.02 -5.48
C ILE A 22 -14.73 5.65 -5.86
N ALA A 23 -14.97 4.78 -4.89
CA ALA A 23 -15.65 3.50 -5.12
C ALA A 23 -17.04 3.70 -5.74
N ALA A 24 -17.84 4.63 -5.20
CA ALA A 24 -19.14 4.98 -5.76
C ALA A 24 -19.04 5.53 -7.19
N LEU A 25 -18.02 6.33 -7.50
CA LEU A 25 -17.78 6.86 -8.86
C LEU A 25 -17.38 5.76 -9.86
N ILE A 26 -16.61 4.76 -9.41
CA ILE A 26 -16.26 3.58 -10.22
C ILE A 26 -17.52 2.74 -10.48
N THR A 27 -18.30 2.42 -9.43
CA THR A 27 -19.51 1.60 -9.53
C THR A 27 -20.58 2.27 -10.39
N SER A 28 -20.73 3.60 -10.29
CA SER A 28 -21.65 4.38 -11.14
C SER A 28 -21.16 4.60 -12.58
N LYS A 29 -20.02 4.00 -12.96
CA LYS A 29 -19.42 4.10 -14.31
C LYS A 29 -19.19 5.54 -14.76
N ASN A 30 -18.74 6.40 -13.84
CA ASN A 30 -18.42 7.77 -14.18
C ASN A 30 -17.34 7.80 -15.30
N PRO A 31 -17.48 8.65 -16.35
CA PRO A 31 -16.55 8.66 -17.48
C PRO A 31 -15.08 8.84 -17.11
N LYS A 32 -14.77 9.52 -16.00
CA LYS A 32 -13.38 9.70 -15.52
C LYS A 32 -12.72 8.38 -15.09
N PHE A 33 -13.52 7.37 -14.76
CA PHE A 33 -13.07 6.05 -14.31
C PHE A 33 -13.43 4.94 -15.31
N SER A 34 -13.75 5.27 -16.56
CA SER A 34 -14.14 4.28 -17.58
C SER A 34 -13.05 3.23 -17.89
N HIS A 35 -11.80 3.55 -17.62
CA HIS A 35 -10.64 2.65 -17.74
C HIS A 35 -10.57 1.61 -16.60
N ILE A 36 -11.37 1.76 -15.54
CA ILE A 36 -11.43 0.84 -14.40
C ILE A 36 -12.66 -0.06 -14.57
N ALA A 37 -12.47 -1.37 -14.41
CA ALA A 37 -13.56 -2.33 -14.52
C ALA A 37 -14.57 -2.18 -13.36
N ALA A 38 -15.77 -1.70 -13.65
CA ALA A 38 -16.84 -1.49 -12.66
C ALA A 38 -17.44 -2.79 -12.09
N ASN A 39 -17.15 -3.96 -12.69
CA ASN A 39 -17.73 -5.25 -12.30
C ASN A 39 -16.81 -6.06 -11.35
N ARG A 40 -15.89 -5.41 -10.64
CA ARG A 40 -14.96 -6.07 -9.71
C ARG A 40 -15.12 -5.49 -8.30
N PRO A 41 -14.93 -6.29 -7.24
CA PRO A 41 -14.89 -5.76 -5.88
C PRO A 41 -13.84 -4.65 -5.75
N VAL A 42 -14.23 -3.55 -5.11
CA VAL A 42 -13.33 -2.44 -4.80
C VAL A 42 -12.88 -2.58 -3.35
N GLN A 43 -11.58 -2.48 -3.11
CA GLN A 43 -11.00 -2.42 -1.77
C GLN A 43 -10.16 -1.16 -1.66
N GLY A 44 -10.40 -0.39 -0.60
CA GLY A 44 -9.63 0.81 -0.30
C GLY A 44 -8.39 0.49 0.52
N LEU A 45 -7.30 1.20 0.25
CA LEU A 45 -6.12 1.25 1.10
C LEU A 45 -5.95 2.67 1.63
N VAL A 46 -5.85 2.81 2.95
CA VAL A 46 -5.44 4.06 3.58
C VAL A 46 -3.98 3.92 3.99
N VAL A 47 -3.13 4.71 3.34
CA VAL A 47 -1.67 4.59 3.49
C VAL A 47 -1.15 5.63 4.48
N THR A 48 -0.50 5.18 5.54
CA THR A 48 0.16 6.01 6.55
C THR A 48 1.67 6.03 6.35
N ARG A 49 2.36 7.06 6.87
CA ARG A 49 3.84 7.10 6.82
C ARG A 49 4.49 6.11 7.77
N GLU A 50 3.88 5.92 8.95
CA GLU A 50 4.39 5.03 9.99
C GLU A 50 3.46 3.81 10.16
N PRO A 51 3.99 2.65 10.59
CA PRO A 51 3.18 1.48 10.92
C PRO A 51 2.14 1.79 11.98
N PHE A 52 0.89 1.39 11.73
CA PHE A 52 -0.21 1.57 12.66
C PHE A 52 -0.86 0.24 12.99
N HIS A 53 -0.20 -0.52 13.87
CA HIS A 53 -0.49 -1.94 14.12
C HIS A 53 -1.91 -2.23 14.62
N THR A 54 -2.56 -1.27 15.27
CA THR A 54 -3.92 -1.41 15.80
C THR A 54 -5.00 -0.85 14.87
N ALA A 55 -4.63 -0.22 13.74
CA ALA A 55 -5.57 0.52 12.90
C ALA A 55 -6.69 -0.34 12.29
N ASN A 56 -6.42 -1.62 12.05
CA ASN A 56 -7.40 -2.57 11.53
C ASN A 56 -8.12 -3.37 12.64
N ALA A 57 -7.76 -3.16 13.91
CA ALA A 57 -8.34 -3.91 15.02
C ALA A 57 -9.85 -3.62 15.18
N PRO A 58 -10.65 -4.57 15.70
CA PRO A 58 -12.10 -4.44 15.76
C PRO A 58 -12.58 -3.17 16.48
N PHE A 59 -11.95 -2.82 17.61
CA PHE A 59 -12.29 -1.63 18.38
C PHE A 59 -11.97 -0.31 17.67
N GLN A 60 -11.02 -0.30 16.73
CA GLN A 60 -10.78 0.86 15.87
C GLN A 60 -11.82 0.94 14.75
N LYS A 61 -12.28 -0.20 14.24
CA LYS A 61 -13.34 -0.28 13.22
C LYS A 61 -14.67 0.28 13.72
N GLU A 62 -14.98 0.08 15.00
CA GLU A 62 -16.16 0.69 15.65
C GLU A 62 -16.11 2.23 15.68
N MET A 63 -14.92 2.82 15.70
CA MET A 63 -14.73 4.28 15.64
C MET A 63 -14.63 4.81 14.21
N GLN A 64 -14.57 3.93 13.20
CA GLN A 64 -14.48 4.32 11.80
C GLN A 64 -15.86 4.60 11.22
N PRO A 65 -15.95 5.42 10.15
CA PRO A 65 -17.21 5.59 9.42
C PRO A 65 -17.70 4.25 8.90
N ASN A 66 -19.01 3.99 8.99
CA ASN A 66 -19.60 2.85 8.31
C ASN A 66 -19.50 3.10 6.80
N THR A 67 -18.65 2.33 6.11
CA THR A 67 -18.43 2.40 4.66
C THR A 67 -18.83 1.08 4.02
N ASP A 68 -19.50 1.13 2.88
CA ASP A 68 -19.84 -0.08 2.11
C ASP A 68 -18.59 -0.66 1.44
N THR A 69 -17.59 0.18 1.20
CA THR A 69 -16.30 -0.23 0.67
C THR A 69 -15.40 -0.78 1.78
N PRO A 70 -14.86 -2.01 1.67
CA PRO A 70 -13.87 -2.52 2.61
C PRO A 70 -12.57 -1.72 2.53
N VAL A 71 -12.06 -1.28 3.69
CA VAL A 71 -10.83 -0.49 3.80
C VAL A 71 -9.80 -1.23 4.65
N THR A 72 -8.55 -1.20 4.21
CA THR A 72 -7.40 -1.64 5.02
C THR A 72 -6.46 -0.45 5.23
N VAL A 73 -6.09 -0.20 6.48
CA VAL A 73 -5.05 0.78 6.83
C VAL A 73 -3.70 0.06 6.79
N CYS A 74 -2.75 0.61 6.05
CA CYS A 74 -1.38 0.11 5.96
C CYS A 74 -0.38 1.27 5.94
N SER A 75 0.88 0.97 6.24
CA SER A 75 1.98 1.90 6.10
C SER A 75 2.56 1.90 4.68
N VAL A 76 3.34 2.93 4.37
CA VAL A 76 4.09 2.99 3.12
C VAL A 76 5.04 1.79 2.94
N ALA A 77 5.65 1.30 4.02
CA ALA A 77 6.50 0.12 3.97
C ALA A 77 5.72 -1.15 3.58
N GLU A 78 4.51 -1.32 4.14
CA GLU A 78 3.62 -2.42 3.76
C GLU A 78 3.13 -2.30 2.31
N LEU A 79 2.92 -1.08 1.81
CA LEU A 79 2.61 -0.84 0.40
C LEU A 79 3.78 -1.19 -0.52
N GLU A 80 5.01 -0.87 -0.13
CA GLU A 80 6.21 -1.24 -0.89
C GLU A 80 6.37 -2.77 -0.98
N HIS A 81 6.13 -3.49 0.13
CA HIS A 81 6.11 -4.94 0.14
C HIS A 81 5.01 -5.51 -0.77
N LEU A 82 3.83 -4.89 -0.78
CA LEU A 82 2.71 -5.29 -1.63
C LEU A 82 3.05 -5.16 -3.12
N VAL A 83 3.75 -4.09 -3.52
CA VAL A 83 4.21 -3.90 -4.91
C VAL A 83 5.32 -4.87 -5.30
N ALA A 84 6.13 -5.30 -4.33
CA ALA A 84 7.20 -6.29 -4.51
C ALA A 84 6.68 -7.75 -4.56
N LEU A 85 5.40 -7.98 -4.27
CA LEU A 85 4.80 -9.31 -4.24
C LEU A 85 4.63 -9.87 -5.65
N ARG A 86 5.15 -11.08 -5.89
CA ARG A 86 5.02 -11.80 -7.16
C ARG A 86 3.99 -12.92 -7.14
N ASP A 87 3.95 -13.66 -6.03
CA ASP A 87 3.05 -14.79 -5.85
C ASP A 87 2.66 -14.91 -4.36
N PRO A 88 1.36 -14.86 -4.01
CA PRO A 88 0.19 -14.66 -4.88
C PRO A 88 0.12 -13.25 -5.47
N SER A 89 -0.80 -13.03 -6.43
CA SER A 89 -1.08 -11.67 -6.90
C SER A 89 -1.60 -10.78 -5.76
N VAL A 90 -1.38 -9.47 -5.86
CA VAL A 90 -1.88 -8.48 -4.88
C VAL A 90 -3.38 -8.62 -4.64
N SER A 91 -4.17 -8.70 -5.71
CA SER A 91 -5.64 -8.83 -5.62
C SER A 91 -6.06 -10.10 -4.90
N GLN A 92 -5.33 -11.20 -5.12
CA GLN A 92 -5.59 -12.47 -4.45
C GLN A 92 -5.26 -12.36 -2.95
N LEU A 93 -4.07 -11.86 -2.59
CA LEU A 93 -3.68 -11.68 -1.19
C LEU A 93 -4.69 -10.83 -0.42
N LEU A 94 -5.07 -9.68 -1.00
CA LEU A 94 -6.00 -8.74 -0.37
C LEU A 94 -7.41 -9.33 -0.28
N GLY A 95 -7.86 -10.05 -1.32
CA GLY A 95 -9.16 -10.73 -1.33
C GLY A 95 -9.26 -11.85 -0.29
N GLU A 96 -8.28 -12.75 -0.24
CA GLU A 96 -8.19 -13.82 0.76
C GLU A 96 -8.17 -13.25 2.18
N ARG A 97 -7.36 -12.21 2.39
CA ARG A 97 -7.26 -11.51 3.66
C ARG A 97 -8.57 -10.86 4.09
N LEU A 98 -9.30 -10.25 3.16
CA LEU A 98 -10.58 -9.61 3.44
C LEU A 98 -11.66 -10.65 3.78
N ALA A 99 -11.61 -11.82 3.15
CA ALA A 99 -12.53 -12.93 3.41
C ALA A 99 -12.33 -13.59 4.78
N ASP A 100 -11.14 -13.43 5.40
CA ASP A 100 -10.83 -13.94 6.74
C ASP A 100 -11.11 -12.86 7.83
N PRO A 101 -12.12 -13.08 8.71
CA PRO A 101 -12.51 -12.13 9.75
C PRO A 101 -11.41 -11.86 10.78
N LEU A 102 -10.49 -12.81 11.00
CA LEU A 102 -9.39 -12.65 11.92
C LEU A 102 -8.22 -11.99 11.21
N ALA A 103 -7.81 -12.51 10.05
CA ALA A 103 -6.67 -11.98 9.32
C ALA A 103 -6.86 -10.49 9.03
N SER A 104 -8.03 -10.09 8.53
CA SER A 104 -8.37 -8.70 8.20
C SER A 104 -8.15 -7.68 9.33
N THR A 105 -8.11 -8.13 10.60
CA THR A 105 -7.90 -7.26 11.77
C THR A 105 -6.45 -6.90 12.05
N TYR A 106 -5.50 -7.63 11.47
CA TYR A 106 -4.07 -7.41 11.70
C TYR A 106 -3.48 -6.31 10.80
N SER A 107 -2.22 -5.96 11.04
CA SER A 107 -1.42 -5.22 10.05
C SER A 107 -1.16 -6.10 8.82
N LEU A 108 -1.01 -5.46 7.66
CA LEU A 108 -0.77 -6.14 6.40
C LEU A 108 0.60 -6.85 6.39
N ASP A 109 1.56 -6.35 7.17
CA ASP A 109 2.89 -6.95 7.38
C ASP A 109 2.83 -8.46 7.70
N ILE A 110 1.85 -8.89 8.50
CA ILE A 110 1.67 -10.30 8.86
C ILE A 110 1.50 -11.18 7.63
N ALA A 111 0.86 -10.67 6.57
CA ALA A 111 0.62 -11.41 5.34
C ALA A 111 1.91 -11.63 4.52
N PHE A 112 2.98 -10.88 4.79
CA PHE A 112 4.27 -10.98 4.10
C PHE A 112 5.30 -11.86 4.84
N ARG A 113 5.05 -12.22 6.09
CA ARG A 113 6.01 -13.01 6.88
C ARG A 113 6.29 -14.36 6.23
N GLY A 114 7.57 -14.69 6.11
CA GLY A 114 8.02 -15.93 5.47
C GLY A 114 7.91 -15.94 3.95
N ARG A 115 7.50 -14.83 3.32
CA ARG A 115 7.47 -14.70 1.86
C ARG A 115 8.76 -14.08 1.34
N ASN A 116 9.20 -14.56 0.18
CA ASN A 116 10.30 -13.94 -0.54
C ASN A 116 9.74 -12.81 -1.43
N LEU A 117 9.97 -11.57 -1.04
CA LEU A 117 9.57 -10.40 -1.80
C LEU A 117 10.66 -10.07 -2.83
N ALA A 118 10.26 -9.75 -4.05
CA ALA A 118 11.22 -9.35 -5.08
C ALA A 118 11.73 -7.93 -4.82
N ARG A 119 12.72 -7.50 -5.60
CA ARG A 119 13.04 -6.06 -5.68
C ARG A 119 11.85 -5.29 -6.23
N ASN A 120 11.61 -4.11 -5.67
CA ASN A 120 10.57 -3.21 -6.14
C ASN A 120 11.07 -2.47 -7.40
N ALA A 121 10.52 -2.86 -8.56
CA ALA A 121 10.89 -2.29 -9.85
C ALA A 121 10.61 -0.76 -9.95
N ILE A 122 9.66 -0.23 -9.17
CA ILE A 122 9.37 1.21 -9.14
C ILE A 122 10.50 1.95 -8.43
N LEU A 123 11.00 1.41 -7.31
CA LEU A 123 12.14 1.98 -6.62
C LEU A 123 13.43 1.85 -7.45
N ASP A 124 13.60 0.72 -8.14
CA ASP A 124 14.71 0.53 -9.07
C ASP A 124 14.66 1.55 -10.22
N ALA A 125 13.49 1.75 -10.84
CA ALA A 125 13.30 2.76 -11.88
C ALA A 125 13.52 4.20 -11.35
N GLY A 126 13.08 4.47 -10.13
CA GLY A 126 13.32 5.75 -9.46
C GLY A 126 14.80 5.99 -9.24
N TRP A 127 15.52 4.99 -8.71
CA TRP A 127 16.97 5.03 -8.54
C TRP A 127 17.69 5.27 -9.87
N ASP A 128 17.24 4.58 -10.91
CA ASP A 128 17.81 4.63 -12.24
C ASP A 128 17.61 5.98 -12.95
N SER A 129 16.59 6.74 -12.55
CA SER A 129 16.31 8.06 -13.09
C SER A 129 17.25 9.16 -12.56
N TYR A 130 17.99 8.92 -11.48
CA TYR A 130 18.79 9.97 -10.85
C TYR A 130 20.15 10.21 -11.53
N PRO A 131 20.60 11.48 -11.65
CA PRO A 131 21.87 11.82 -12.30
C PRO A 131 23.11 11.20 -11.65
N TRP A 132 23.08 10.94 -10.34
CA TRP A 132 24.21 10.39 -9.61
C TRP A 132 24.44 8.89 -9.82
N LYS A 133 23.49 8.16 -10.43
CA LYS A 133 23.71 6.75 -10.79
C LYS A 133 24.91 6.61 -11.73
N TRP A 134 25.12 7.58 -12.62
CA TRP A 134 26.27 7.60 -13.51
C TRP A 134 27.61 7.61 -12.76
N HIS A 135 27.70 8.34 -11.65
CA HIS A 135 28.89 8.34 -10.80
C HIS A 135 29.08 6.99 -10.08
N ALA A 136 28.01 6.41 -9.55
CA ALA A 136 28.06 5.11 -8.89
C ALA A 136 28.49 3.98 -9.85
N ASP A 137 28.06 4.04 -11.11
CA ASP A 137 28.38 3.05 -12.12
C ASP A 137 29.81 3.22 -12.68
N LEU A 138 30.31 4.46 -12.80
CA LEU A 138 31.73 4.75 -13.13
C LEU A 138 32.69 4.19 -12.07
N CYS A 139 32.37 4.37 -10.77
CA CYS A 139 33.19 3.84 -9.68
C CYS A 139 33.19 2.30 -9.63
N ARG A 140 32.06 1.66 -9.97
CA ARG A 140 31.97 0.19 -10.08
C ARG A 140 32.75 -0.37 -11.27
N GLY A 141 32.73 0.32 -12.40
CA GLY A 141 33.52 -0.05 -13.58
C GLY A 141 35.03 0.02 -13.33
N ALA A 142 35.50 1.04 -12.61
CA ALA A 142 36.90 1.19 -12.25
C ALA A 142 37.40 0.11 -11.27
N ALA A 143 36.56 -0.34 -10.33
CA ALA A 143 36.89 -1.41 -9.39
C ALA A 143 36.89 -2.82 -10.02
N ALA A 144 36.32 -2.97 -11.22
CA ALA A 144 36.25 -4.24 -11.94
C ALA A 144 37.34 -4.40 -13.02
N ASP A 145 38.23 -3.40 -13.20
CA ASP A 145 39.35 -3.50 -14.15
C ASP A 145 40.54 -4.24 -13.50
N PRO A 146 40.88 -5.47 -13.95
CA PRO A 146 41.99 -6.24 -13.40
C PRO A 146 43.37 -5.65 -13.70
N ARG A 147 43.47 -4.55 -14.45
CA ARG A 147 44.73 -3.84 -14.76
C ARG A 147 45.12 -2.78 -13.72
N VAL A 148 44.28 -2.53 -12.72
CA VAL A 148 44.49 -1.50 -11.69
C VAL A 148 44.78 -2.11 -10.30
N ALA A 149 45.00 -3.43 -10.24
CA ALA A 149 45.40 -4.16 -9.02
C ALA A 149 46.91 -4.42 -8.97
#